data_AF-A0AAF1BBL2-F1
#
_entry.id   AF-A0AAF1BBL2-F1
#
_cell.length_a   1.000
_cell.length_b   1.000
_cell.length_c   1.000
_cell.angle_alpha   90.00
_cell.angle_beta   90.00
_cell.angle_gamma   90.00
#
_symmetry.space_group_name_H-M   'P 1'
#
loop_
_entity.id
_entity.type
_entity.pdbx_description
1 polymer ?
#
loop_
_entity_poly.entity_id
_entity_poly.type
_entity_poly.pdbx_seq_one_letter_code
_entity_poly.pdbx_strand_id
1 'polypeptide(L)'
;MITYLNECMSKKCDISNVLTLLQYVPSAGDAVLGIVVDSKADNFLIDIKGPALAFLPVLAFEGGTRRNIPKFEVGTLIYVRVVKANIGMNPELSCMDASGKAAEFGPLKDGYMFESSTGLSRMLLSSPTCPVLEALGKKLSFEIAVGLNGRAWVNAASPSTVILVSNAIMNSETLTGVQQKLMVDKLLQRTQ
;
A
#
# COMPACT_ATOMS: atom_id res chain seq x y z
N MET A 1 12.74 23.55 -11.86
CA MET A 1 11.29 23.40 -12.05
C MET A 1 10.86 22.18 -11.24
N ILE A 2 10.58 22.37 -9.95
CA ILE A 2 10.13 21.34 -9.03
C ILE A 2 8.89 21.91 -8.35
N THR A 3 7.73 21.44 -8.79
CA THR A 3 6.43 21.75 -8.18
C THR A 3 6.06 20.55 -7.34
N TYR A 4 6.14 20.63 -6.01
CA TYR A 4 5.26 19.91 -5.07
C TYR A 4 5.31 20.65 -3.74
N LEU A 5 4.55 21.74 -3.71
CA LEU A 5 4.22 22.56 -2.55
C LEU A 5 3.14 21.85 -1.70
N ASN A 6 3.38 21.81 -0.39
CA ASN A 6 2.41 22.19 0.65
C ASN A 6 1.04 21.48 0.72
N GLU A 7 0.99 20.17 1.00
CA GLU A 7 -0.24 19.55 1.53
C GLU A 7 -0.07 18.78 2.86
N CYS A 8 1.12 18.72 3.44
CA CYS A 8 1.36 17.92 4.66
C CYS A 8 0.94 18.58 6.00
N MET A 9 0.50 19.85 6.01
CA MET A 9 0.34 20.63 7.25
C MET A 9 -1.11 21.04 7.61
N SER A 10 -2.14 20.58 6.87
CA SER A 10 -3.53 21.03 7.08
C SER A 10 -4.53 19.95 7.52
N LYS A 11 -4.08 18.87 8.15
CA LYS A 11 -5.01 17.94 8.83
C LYS A 11 -5.13 18.36 10.29
N LYS A 12 -5.97 19.38 10.54
CA LYS A 12 -6.41 19.75 11.89
C LYS A 12 -6.99 18.52 12.58
N CYS A 13 -6.42 18.19 13.73
CA CYS A 13 -6.90 17.14 14.61
C CYS A 13 -8.13 17.70 15.36
N ASP A 14 -9.33 17.46 14.83
CA ASP A 14 -10.57 17.76 15.56
C ASP A 14 -10.73 16.77 16.72
N ILE A 15 -10.87 17.32 17.92
CA ILE A 15 -10.82 16.62 19.22
C ILE A 15 -12.04 15.70 19.45
N SER A 16 -13.03 15.70 18.55
CA SER A 16 -14.19 14.79 18.61
C SER A 16 -13.95 13.39 18.03
N ASN A 17 -12.79 13.13 17.41
CA ASN A 17 -12.48 11.89 16.66
C ASN A 17 -11.41 10.99 17.31
N VAL A 18 -11.25 11.06 18.64
CA VAL A 18 -10.17 10.33 19.35
C VAL A 18 -10.26 8.80 19.20
N LEU A 19 -11.44 8.23 18.88
CA LEU A 19 -11.59 6.79 18.58
C LEU A 19 -11.27 6.40 17.11
N THR A 20 -11.20 7.37 16.19
CA THR A 20 -11.05 7.13 14.74
C THR A 20 -9.59 7.27 14.26
N LEU A 21 -8.66 7.67 15.14
CA LEU A 21 -7.24 7.91 14.80
C LEU A 21 -6.45 6.66 14.37
N LEU A 22 -6.99 5.45 14.60
CA LEU A 22 -6.38 4.19 14.17
C LEU A 22 -6.84 3.74 12.78
N GLN A 23 -7.87 4.37 12.22
CA GLN A 23 -8.45 3.94 10.95
C GLN A 23 -7.93 4.78 9.79
N TYR A 24 -7.61 4.11 8.68
CA TYR A 24 -7.22 4.79 7.46
C TYR A 24 -8.41 5.61 6.90
N VAL A 25 -8.17 6.88 6.61
CA VAL A 25 -9.14 7.76 5.95
C VAL A 25 -8.73 7.91 4.48
N PRO A 26 -9.52 7.39 3.53
CA PRO A 26 -9.21 7.47 2.11
C PRO A 26 -9.09 8.91 1.61
N SER A 27 -8.06 9.19 0.83
CA SER A 27 -7.85 10.47 0.16
C SER A 27 -7.60 10.24 -1.32
N ALA A 28 -8.13 11.11 -2.18
CA ALA A 28 -7.85 11.04 -3.61
C ALA A 28 -6.33 11.15 -3.86
N GLY A 29 -5.82 10.28 -4.72
CA GLY A 29 -4.40 10.16 -5.03
C GLY A 29 -3.65 9.10 -4.24
N ASP A 30 -4.19 8.63 -3.11
CA ASP A 30 -3.52 7.62 -2.27
C ASP A 30 -3.35 6.29 -3.00
N ALA A 31 -2.17 5.69 -2.88
CA ALA A 31 -1.94 4.29 -3.28
C ALA A 31 -2.15 3.37 -2.08
N VAL A 32 -2.99 2.34 -2.24
CA VAL A 32 -3.44 1.46 -1.16
C VAL A 32 -3.49 0.00 -1.60
N LEU A 33 -3.40 -0.90 -0.62
CA LEU A 33 -3.60 -2.34 -0.83
C LEU A 33 -5.01 -2.74 -0.40
N GLY A 34 -5.77 -3.28 -1.33
CA GLY A 34 -7.15 -3.71 -1.13
C GLY A 34 -7.32 -5.22 -1.29
N ILE A 35 -8.29 -5.79 -0.59
CA ILE A 35 -8.68 -7.20 -0.74
C ILE A 35 -10.07 -7.24 -1.38
N VAL A 36 -10.24 -8.02 -2.44
CA VAL A 36 -11.54 -8.20 -3.10
C VAL A 36 -12.48 -8.94 -2.15
N VAL A 37 -13.61 -8.32 -1.82
CA VAL A 37 -14.66 -8.89 -0.97
C VAL A 37 -15.77 -9.50 -1.82
N ASP A 38 -16.11 -8.86 -2.93
CA ASP A 38 -17.20 -9.29 -3.81
C ASP A 38 -16.97 -8.76 -5.24
N SER A 39 -17.57 -9.43 -6.22
CA SER A 39 -17.50 -9.08 -7.63
C SER A 39 -18.90 -8.92 -8.20
N LYS A 40 -19.26 -7.69 -8.59
CA LYS A 40 -20.54 -7.37 -9.24
C LYS A 40 -20.32 -7.10 -10.73
N ALA A 41 -21.42 -7.04 -11.49
CA ALA A 41 -21.38 -6.88 -12.94
C ALA A 41 -20.56 -5.66 -13.41
N ASP A 42 -20.69 -4.53 -12.70
CA ASP A 42 -20.05 -3.26 -13.09
C ASP A 42 -18.89 -2.85 -12.16
N ASN A 43 -18.78 -3.43 -10.97
CA ASN A 43 -17.81 -3.03 -9.94
C ASN A 43 -17.35 -4.21 -9.08
N PHE A 44 -16.09 -4.20 -8.67
CA PHE A 44 -15.57 -5.01 -7.56
C PHE A 44 -15.72 -4.25 -6.25
N LEU A 45 -16.12 -4.94 -5.19
CA LEU A 45 -16.09 -4.43 -3.83
C LEU A 45 -14.75 -4.78 -3.20
N ILE A 46 -14.05 -3.77 -2.69
CA ILE A 46 -12.71 -3.94 -2.14
C ILE A 46 -12.66 -3.38 -0.73
N ASP A 47 -12.14 -4.18 0.20
CA ASP A 47 -11.80 -3.71 1.54
C ASP A 47 -10.42 -3.06 1.53
N ILE A 48 -10.38 -1.76 1.82
CA ILE A 48 -9.16 -0.95 1.94
C ILE A 48 -8.84 -0.56 3.39
N LYS A 49 -9.46 -1.18 4.40
CA LYS A 49 -9.30 -0.80 5.83
C LYS A 49 -9.79 0.64 6.13
N GLY A 50 -10.71 1.13 5.31
CA GLY A 50 -11.38 2.42 5.47
C GLY A 50 -12.69 2.30 6.26
N PRO A 51 -13.44 3.41 6.42
CA PRO A 51 -14.75 3.41 7.09
C PRO A 51 -15.85 2.69 6.29
N ALA A 52 -15.66 2.50 4.97
CA ALA A 52 -16.58 1.80 4.08
C ALA A 52 -15.81 1.01 3.01
N LEU A 53 -16.46 0.01 2.41
CA LEU A 53 -15.93 -0.70 1.25
C LEU A 53 -15.82 0.23 0.05
N ALA A 54 -14.74 0.08 -0.71
CA ALA A 54 -14.49 0.86 -1.90
C ALA A 54 -14.95 0.12 -3.16
N PHE A 55 -15.27 0.90 -4.20
CA PHE A 55 -15.66 0.38 -5.50
C PHE A 55 -14.49 0.47 -6.48
N LEU A 56 -14.17 -0.63 -7.15
CA LEU A 56 -13.27 -0.63 -8.30
C LEU A 56 -14.08 -0.95 -9.56
N PRO A 57 -14.32 0.02 -10.46
CA PRO A 57 -15.06 -0.22 -11.69
C PRO A 57 -14.35 -1.26 -12.57
N VAL A 58 -15.12 -2.13 -13.21
CA VAL A 58 -14.56 -3.21 -14.08
C VAL A 58 -13.79 -2.70 -15.29
N LEU A 59 -13.96 -1.42 -15.64
CA LEU A 59 -13.25 -0.75 -16.74
C LEU A 59 -12.07 0.10 -16.26
N ALA A 60 -11.83 0.21 -14.95
CA ALA A 60 -10.76 1.02 -14.38
C ALA A 60 -9.38 0.31 -14.40
N PHE A 61 -9.05 -0.28 -15.55
CA PHE A 61 -7.81 -1.00 -15.83
C PHE A 61 -7.24 -0.56 -17.16
N GLU A 62 -5.94 -0.70 -17.34
CA GLU A 62 -5.31 -0.43 -18.64
C GLU A 62 -5.90 -1.35 -19.71
N GLY A 63 -6.50 -0.76 -20.75
CA GLY A 63 -7.19 -1.50 -21.81
C GLY A 63 -8.55 -2.10 -21.42
N GLY A 64 -9.16 -1.64 -20.31
CA GLY A 64 -10.48 -2.08 -19.88
C GLY A 64 -11.56 -1.87 -20.94
N THR A 65 -12.10 -2.96 -21.49
CA THR A 65 -13.25 -2.93 -22.41
C THR A 65 -14.30 -3.93 -21.94
N ARG A 66 -15.57 -3.77 -22.36
CA ARG A 66 -16.65 -4.73 -22.03
C ARG A 66 -16.36 -6.18 -22.45
N ARG A 67 -15.40 -6.39 -23.35
CA ARG A 67 -14.95 -7.71 -23.82
C ARG A 67 -13.81 -8.29 -22.98
N ASN A 68 -13.04 -7.44 -22.31
CA ASN A 68 -11.85 -7.80 -21.55
C ASN A 68 -11.97 -7.31 -20.11
N ILE A 69 -12.98 -7.83 -19.40
CA ILE A 69 -13.18 -7.55 -17.98
C ILE A 69 -12.30 -8.52 -17.19
N PRO A 70 -11.40 -8.03 -16.31
CA PRO A 70 -10.60 -8.89 -15.46
C PRO A 70 -11.50 -9.70 -14.51
N LYS A 71 -11.11 -10.92 -14.18
CA LYS A 71 -11.84 -11.77 -13.24
C LYS A 71 -11.00 -11.92 -11.99
N PHE A 72 -11.40 -11.25 -10.91
CA PHE A 72 -10.78 -11.41 -9.59
C PHE A 72 -11.64 -12.31 -8.71
N GLU A 73 -10.98 -13.18 -7.96
CA GLU A 73 -11.63 -14.02 -6.96
C GLU A 73 -11.69 -13.26 -5.63
N VAL A 74 -12.71 -13.57 -4.81
CA VAL A 74 -12.80 -13.07 -3.44
C VAL A 74 -11.55 -13.48 -2.68
N GLY A 75 -10.93 -12.53 -1.97
CA GLY A 75 -9.65 -12.70 -1.27
C GLY A 75 -8.43 -12.28 -2.09
N THR A 76 -8.58 -11.92 -3.37
CA THR A 76 -7.46 -11.43 -4.20
C THR A 76 -6.94 -10.09 -3.66
N LEU A 77 -5.63 -9.98 -3.47
CA LEU A 77 -4.96 -8.74 -3.09
C LEU A 77 -4.67 -7.89 -4.33
N ILE A 78 -5.01 -6.61 -4.28
CA ILE A 78 -4.85 -5.68 -5.41
C ILE A 78 -4.21 -4.38 -4.92
N TYR A 79 -3.19 -3.93 -5.64
CA TYR A 79 -2.64 -2.58 -5.48
C TYR A 79 -3.41 -1.60 -6.35
N VAL A 80 -3.99 -0.58 -5.71
CA VAL A 80 -4.93 0.34 -6.34
C VAL A 80 -4.67 1.77 -5.91
N ARG A 81 -5.14 2.70 -6.73
CA ARG A 81 -5.15 4.13 -6.43
C ARG A 81 -6.55 4.60 -6.10
N VAL A 82 -6.69 5.41 -5.06
CA VAL A 82 -7.94 6.11 -4.75
C VAL A 82 -8.12 7.27 -5.72
N VAL A 83 -9.21 7.27 -6.49
CA VAL A 83 -9.53 8.33 -7.45
C VAL A 83 -10.48 9.35 -6.82
N LYS A 84 -11.50 8.88 -6.11
CA LYS A 84 -12.47 9.75 -5.42
C LYS A 84 -12.70 9.25 -4.01
N ALA A 85 -12.71 10.18 -3.06
CA ALA A 85 -13.01 9.92 -1.66
C ALA A 85 -13.80 11.11 -1.10
N ASN A 86 -15.12 11.07 -1.25
CA ASN A 86 -16.02 12.10 -0.74
C ASN A 86 -16.63 11.64 0.59
N ILE A 87 -16.81 12.58 1.52
CA ILE A 87 -17.45 12.31 2.81
C ILE A 87 -18.88 11.82 2.54
N GLY A 88 -19.26 10.68 3.13
CA GLY A 88 -20.60 10.09 2.98
C GLY A 88 -20.82 9.25 1.73
N MET A 89 -19.80 9.10 0.86
CA MET A 89 -19.83 8.19 -0.28
C MET A 89 -18.75 7.13 -0.15
N ASN A 90 -18.98 5.96 -0.75
CA ASN A 90 -17.95 4.93 -0.86
C ASN A 90 -16.80 5.44 -1.75
N PRO A 91 -15.53 5.18 -1.38
CA PRO A 91 -14.40 5.54 -2.21
C PRO A 91 -14.41 4.82 -3.56
N GLU A 92 -13.93 5.51 -4.61
CA GLU A 92 -13.76 4.97 -5.95
C GLU A 92 -12.26 4.74 -6.22
N LEU A 93 -11.94 3.56 -6.74
CA LEU A 93 -10.59 3.09 -6.97
C LEU A 93 -10.29 2.95 -8.47
N SER A 94 -9.01 2.89 -8.81
CA SER A 94 -8.52 2.60 -10.15
C SER A 94 -7.21 1.81 -10.10
N CYS A 95 -7.00 0.92 -11.07
CA CYS A 95 -5.72 0.26 -11.31
C CYS A 95 -4.90 0.99 -12.38
N MET A 96 -5.05 2.32 -12.46
CA MET A 96 -4.29 3.17 -13.38
C MET A 96 -3.81 4.42 -12.67
N ASP A 97 -2.67 4.94 -13.12
CA ASP A 97 -2.16 6.24 -12.70
C ASP A 97 -3.00 7.41 -13.24
N ALA A 98 -2.57 8.64 -12.94
CA ALA A 98 -3.23 9.85 -13.44
C ALA A 98 -3.19 9.99 -14.97
N SER A 99 -2.29 9.27 -15.64
CA SER A 99 -2.14 9.26 -17.10
C SER A 99 -2.93 8.15 -17.79
N GLY A 100 -3.60 7.27 -17.02
CA GLY A 100 -4.37 6.15 -17.55
C GLY A 100 -3.55 4.90 -17.88
N LYS A 101 -2.32 4.79 -17.36
CA LYS A 101 -1.45 3.62 -17.53
C LYS A 101 -1.44 2.75 -16.28
N ALA A 102 -1.20 1.45 -16.39
CA ALA A 102 -1.26 0.53 -15.26
C ALA A 102 -0.18 0.81 -14.20
N ALA A 103 0.94 1.46 -14.54
CA ALA A 103 1.92 2.06 -13.63
C ALA A 103 2.03 1.39 -12.24
N GLU A 104 2.28 0.07 -12.22
CA GLU A 104 2.47 -0.80 -11.04
C GLU A 104 1.21 -1.19 -10.25
N PHE A 105 0.04 -0.64 -10.59
CA PHE A 105 -1.25 -1.06 -10.03
C PHE A 105 -1.77 -2.34 -10.69
N GLY A 106 -2.51 -3.13 -9.90
CA GLY A 106 -3.07 -4.39 -10.36
C GLY A 106 -3.08 -5.48 -9.28
N PRO A 107 -3.47 -6.70 -9.64
CA PRO A 107 -3.47 -7.83 -8.72
C PRO A 107 -2.04 -8.19 -8.32
N LEU A 108 -1.83 -8.38 -7.01
CA LEU A 108 -0.58 -8.90 -6.48
C LEU A 108 -0.75 -10.39 -6.26
N LYS A 109 0.12 -11.18 -6.88
CA LYS A 109 0.12 -12.64 -6.79
C LYS A 109 1.30 -13.09 -5.95
N ASP A 110 1.07 -14.15 -5.19
CA ASP A 110 2.07 -14.72 -4.28
C ASP A 110 2.57 -13.70 -3.25
N GLY A 111 3.59 -14.03 -2.48
CA GLY A 111 4.12 -13.16 -1.43
C GLY A 111 3.29 -13.14 -0.15
N TYR A 112 3.61 -12.18 0.72
CA TYR A 112 3.07 -12.06 2.07
C TYR A 112 2.62 -10.62 2.33
N MET A 113 1.34 -10.48 2.68
CA MET A 113 0.76 -9.20 3.12
C MET A 113 0.70 -9.16 4.64
N PHE A 114 1.16 -8.07 5.21
CA PHE A 114 1.09 -7.79 6.64
C PHE A 114 0.53 -6.40 6.89
N GLU A 115 -0.04 -6.23 8.08
CA GLU A 115 -0.51 -4.93 8.53
C GLU A 115 0.63 -4.11 9.14
N SER A 116 0.63 -2.82 8.84
CA SER A 116 1.55 -1.83 9.39
C SER A 116 0.76 -0.64 9.94
N SER A 117 1.41 0.22 10.71
CA SER A 117 0.81 1.52 11.00
C SER A 117 0.79 2.39 9.74
N THR A 118 -0.13 3.35 9.68
CA THR A 118 -0.15 4.34 8.59
C THR A 118 1.07 5.25 8.63
N GLY A 119 1.67 5.45 9.81
CA GLY A 119 2.93 6.16 9.98
C GLY A 119 4.10 5.42 9.34
N LEU A 120 4.21 4.11 9.60
CA LEU A 120 5.21 3.25 8.98
C LEU A 120 5.05 3.23 7.45
N SER A 121 3.82 3.11 6.93
CA SER A 121 3.58 3.17 5.48
C SER A 121 4.07 4.49 4.85
N ARG A 122 3.81 5.64 5.48
CA ARG A 122 4.31 6.94 5.01
C ARG A 122 5.84 7.03 5.08
N MET A 123 6.44 6.48 6.13
CA MET A 123 7.90 6.42 6.26
C MET A 123 8.53 5.56 5.14
N LEU A 124 7.95 4.39 4.85
CA LEU A 124 8.44 3.49 3.79
C LEU A 124 8.35 4.14 2.40
N LEU A 125 7.28 4.91 2.14
CA LEU A 125 7.07 5.64 0.89
C LEU A 125 7.74 7.02 0.84
N SER A 126 8.51 7.40 1.87
CA SER A 126 9.16 8.70 1.93
C SER A 126 10.30 8.83 0.94
N SER A 127 10.57 10.07 0.52
CA SER A 127 11.73 10.45 -0.29
C SER A 127 12.60 11.42 0.51
N PRO A 128 13.90 11.14 0.73
CA PRO A 128 14.68 10.01 0.21
C PRO A 128 14.23 8.65 0.78
N THR A 129 14.53 7.57 0.05
CA THR A 129 14.09 6.20 0.37
C THR A 129 14.39 5.83 1.81
N CYS A 130 13.44 5.18 2.47
CA CYS A 130 13.55 4.75 3.85
C CYS A 130 14.84 3.92 4.10
N PRO A 131 15.64 4.24 5.15
CA PRO A 131 16.92 3.58 5.41
C PRO A 131 16.84 2.05 5.52
N VAL A 132 15.74 1.52 6.07
CA VAL A 132 15.51 0.07 6.17
C VAL A 132 15.41 -0.60 4.79
N LEU A 133 14.69 0.01 3.85
CA LEU A 133 14.52 -0.51 2.49
C LEU A 133 15.83 -0.39 1.70
N GLU A 134 16.53 0.74 1.86
CA GLU A 134 17.85 0.96 1.24
C GLU A 134 18.87 -0.11 1.69
N ALA A 135 18.87 -0.46 2.98
CA ALA A 135 19.77 -1.48 3.52
C ALA A 135 19.42 -2.89 3.04
N LEU A 136 18.13 -3.25 3.05
CA LEU A 136 17.66 -4.56 2.60
C LEU A 136 17.92 -4.76 1.09
N GLY A 137 17.60 -3.75 0.27
CA GLY A 137 17.73 -3.83 -1.19
C GLY A 137 19.17 -3.94 -1.71
N LYS A 138 20.18 -3.61 -0.88
CA LYS A 138 21.60 -3.80 -1.23
C LYS A 138 22.03 -5.26 -1.22
N LYS A 139 21.30 -6.12 -0.52
CA LYS A 139 21.73 -7.50 -0.22
C LYS A 139 20.70 -8.55 -0.63
N LEU A 140 19.43 -8.17 -0.70
CA LEU A 140 18.31 -9.05 -1.00
C LEU A 140 17.58 -8.56 -2.25
N SER A 141 17.15 -9.51 -3.08
CA SER A 141 16.22 -9.26 -4.18
C SER A 141 14.82 -9.60 -3.70
N PHE A 142 13.95 -8.58 -3.65
CA PHE A 142 12.55 -8.69 -3.26
C PHE A 142 11.73 -7.58 -3.93
N GLU A 143 10.44 -7.82 -4.04
CA GLU A 143 9.43 -6.85 -4.45
C GLU A 143 8.66 -6.41 -3.22
N ILE A 144 8.26 -5.14 -3.20
CA ILE A 144 7.45 -4.58 -2.11
C ILE A 144 6.41 -3.62 -2.69
N ALA A 145 5.18 -3.73 -2.19
CA ALA A 145 4.13 -2.74 -2.41
C ALA A 145 3.65 -2.23 -1.06
N VAL A 146 3.57 -0.92 -0.90
CA VAL A 146 3.14 -0.29 0.36
C VAL A 146 1.89 0.53 0.11
N GLY A 147 0.85 0.23 0.88
CA GLY A 147 -0.39 0.98 0.92
C GLY A 147 -0.39 1.99 2.06
N LEU A 148 -0.82 3.22 1.79
CA LEU A 148 -1.02 4.27 2.80
C LEU A 148 -2.10 3.92 3.83
N ASN A 149 -2.86 2.85 3.59
CA ASN A 149 -3.85 2.27 4.48
C ASN A 149 -3.27 1.38 5.59
N GLY A 150 -1.95 1.33 5.76
CA GLY A 150 -1.32 0.49 6.79
C GLY A 150 -1.33 -0.99 6.41
N ARG A 151 -1.18 -1.28 5.12
CA ARG A 151 -0.93 -2.63 4.59
C ARG A 151 0.33 -2.56 3.75
N ALA A 152 1.16 -3.59 3.86
CA ALA A 152 2.33 -3.77 3.01
C ALA A 152 2.37 -5.22 2.51
N TRP A 153 2.89 -5.40 1.32
CA TRP A 153 3.05 -6.68 0.66
C TRP A 153 4.51 -6.86 0.24
N VAL A 154 5.06 -8.04 0.49
CA VAL A 154 6.45 -8.38 0.14
C VAL A 154 6.46 -9.71 -0.59
N ASN A 155 7.23 -9.79 -1.66
CA ASN A 155 7.46 -11.02 -2.40
C ASN A 155 8.95 -11.21 -2.70
N ALA A 156 9.42 -12.44 -2.63
CA ALA A 156 10.80 -12.79 -2.95
C ALA A 156 10.86 -14.27 -3.34
N ALA A 157 11.94 -14.66 -4.02
CA ALA A 157 12.13 -16.04 -4.46
C ALA A 157 12.22 -17.06 -3.30
N SER A 158 12.67 -16.62 -2.12
CA SER A 158 12.80 -17.47 -0.92
C SER A 158 11.84 -17.00 0.18
N PRO A 159 11.01 -17.91 0.76
CA PRO A 159 10.16 -17.58 1.89
C PRO A 159 10.92 -17.02 3.10
N SER A 160 12.15 -17.50 3.34
CA SER A 160 13.01 -16.98 4.41
C SER A 160 13.35 -15.51 4.21
N THR A 161 13.56 -15.09 2.95
CA THR A 161 13.79 -13.68 2.59
C THR A 161 12.53 -12.85 2.85
N VAL A 162 11.36 -13.35 2.46
CA VAL A 162 10.07 -12.68 2.75
C VAL A 162 9.89 -12.46 4.25
N ILE A 163 10.07 -13.50 5.06
CA ILE A 163 9.95 -13.42 6.52
C ILE A 163 10.94 -12.41 7.11
N LEU A 164 12.21 -12.45 6.67
CA LEU A 164 13.24 -11.55 7.17
C LEU A 164 12.92 -10.08 6.81
N VAL A 165 12.52 -9.81 5.57
CA VAL A 165 12.17 -8.46 5.10
C VAL A 165 10.94 -7.94 5.84
N SER A 166 9.87 -8.72 5.95
CA SER A 166 8.66 -8.32 6.66
C SER A 166 8.94 -8.04 8.14
N ASN A 167 9.70 -8.90 8.82
CA ASN A 167 10.09 -8.69 10.22
C ASN A 167 10.99 -7.46 10.40
N ALA A 168 11.94 -7.23 9.49
CA ALA A 168 12.79 -6.04 9.54
C ALA A 168 11.97 -4.76 9.38
N ILE A 169 10.99 -4.75 8.47
CA ILE A 169 10.10 -3.61 8.24
C ILE A 169 9.22 -3.36 9.46
N MET A 170 8.55 -4.39 9.99
CA MET A 170 7.67 -4.24 11.17
C MET A 170 8.43 -3.70 12.39
N ASN A 171 9.67 -4.16 12.61
CA ASN A 171 10.50 -3.68 13.73
C ASN A 171 11.16 -2.32 13.49
N SER A 172 11.10 -1.76 12.28
CA SER A 172 11.76 -0.49 11.95
C SER A 172 11.03 0.75 12.44
N GLU A 173 9.74 0.65 12.77
CA GLU A 173 8.87 1.79 13.07
C GLU A 173 9.36 2.64 14.25
N THR A 174 9.91 2.01 15.29
CA THR A 174 10.37 2.68 16.52
C THR A 174 11.87 3.02 16.48
N LEU A 175 12.55 2.74 15.37
CA LEU A 175 14.00 2.87 15.23
C LEU A 175 14.38 4.11 14.43
N THR A 176 15.48 4.75 14.83
CA THR A 176 16.12 5.79 14.02
C THR A 176 16.77 5.19 12.76
N GLY A 177 17.00 5.99 11.72
CA GLY A 177 17.60 5.50 10.47
C GLY A 177 18.96 4.79 10.65
N VAL A 178 19.77 5.21 11.62
CA VAL A 178 21.04 4.53 11.95
C VAL A 178 20.77 3.16 12.59
N GLN A 179 19.83 3.10 13.54
CA GLN A 179 19.43 1.85 14.19
C GLN A 179 18.78 0.86 13.20
N GLN A 180 18.01 1.36 12.24
CA GLN A 180 17.42 0.54 11.17
C GLN A 180 18.52 -0.16 10.35
N LYS A 181 19.55 0.57 9.92
CA LYS A 181 20.69 -0.01 9.16
C LYS A 181 21.42 -1.07 9.98
N LEU A 182 21.76 -0.75 11.23
CA LEU A 182 22.42 -1.70 12.15
C LEU A 182 21.58 -2.95 12.43
N MET A 183 20.25 -2.81 12.53
CA MET A 183 19.35 -3.94 12.71
C MET A 183 19.37 -4.85 11.48
N VAL A 184 19.28 -4.27 10.28
CA VAL A 184 19.32 -5.04 9.02
C VAL A 184 20.63 -5.80 8.89
N ASP A 185 21.77 -5.15 9.16
CA ASP A 185 23.08 -5.80 9.09
C ASP A 185 23.17 -7.00 10.05
N LYS A 186 22.66 -6.86 11.28
CA LYS A 186 22.61 -7.96 12.27
C LYS A 186 21.70 -9.11 11.83
N LEU A 187 20.57 -8.81 11.19
CA LEU A 187 19.64 -9.84 10.71
C LEU A 187 20.23 -10.64 9.55
N LEU A 188 20.93 -9.95 8.63
CA LEU A 188 21.59 -10.58 7.49
C LEU A 188 22.75 -11.50 7.92
N GLN A 189 23.53 -11.10 8.92
CA GLN A 189 24.63 -11.93 9.46
C GLN A 189 24.14 -13.24 10.12
N ARG A 190 22.91 -13.29 10.63
CA ARG A 190 22.34 -14.49 11.27
C ARG A 190 21.78 -15.50 10.27
N THR A 191 21.60 -15.09 9.01
CA THR A 191 20.89 -15.87 7.98
C THR A 191 21.86 -16.41 6.91
N GLN A 192 23.15 -16.06 7.00
CA GLN A 192 24.25 -16.68 6.25
C GLN A 192 24.88 -17.80 7.08
#